data_AF-A0A7H8NJ54-F1
#
_entry.id   AF-A0A7H8NJ54-F1
#
_cell.length_a   1.000
_cell.length_b   1.000
_cell.length_c   1.000
_cell.angle_alpha   90.00
_cell.angle_beta   90.00
_cell.angle_gamma   90.00
#
_symmetry.space_group_name_H-M   'P 1'
#
loop_
_entity.id
_entity.type
_entity.pdbx_description
1 polymer ?
#
loop_
_entity_poly.entity_id
_entity_poly.type
_entity_poly.pdbx_seq_one_letter_code
_entity_poly.pdbx_strand_id
1 'polypeptide(L)'
;MDSTESAVAAVLAVAERYGRQASVEHVIGADQSGRRLAAGAFSVSDPDGSLPHEAFIEIPGRPTVQIHTFSEGDANITLDTVEFTGVPREQAPAFLDAVFGGRAWIRTRLFPASQVLIVPLPGDVTYKEPVLGTGNLTPWLNSIIR
;
A
#
# COMPACT_ATOMS: atom_id res chain seq x y z
N MET A 1 -1.24 -0.17 15.89
CA MET A 1 -1.25 1.12 15.15
C MET A 1 -2.71 1.38 14.93
N ASP A 2 -3.26 2.32 15.70
CA ASP A 2 -4.68 2.27 16.01
C ASP A 2 -5.46 3.40 15.32
N SER A 3 -4.78 4.25 14.52
CA SER A 3 -5.40 5.33 13.73
C SER A 3 -4.84 5.45 12.32
N THR A 4 -5.59 6.14 11.45
CA THR A 4 -5.14 6.47 10.08
C THR A 4 -3.91 7.37 10.12
N GLU A 5 -3.89 8.38 11.00
CA GLU A 5 -2.72 9.28 11.16
C GLU A 5 -1.46 8.53 11.55
N SER A 6 -1.57 7.58 12.48
CA SER A 6 -0.42 6.76 12.88
C SER A 6 0.16 5.96 11.71
N ALA A 7 -0.71 5.43 10.84
CA ALA A 7 -0.29 4.69 9.65
C ALA A 7 0.37 5.60 8.60
N VAL A 8 -0.24 6.78 8.33
CA VAL A 8 0.32 7.79 7.42
C VAL A 8 1.70 8.24 7.89
N ALA A 9 1.83 8.63 9.17
CA ALA A 9 3.10 9.07 9.74
C ALA A 9 4.19 8.00 9.62
N ALA A 10 3.85 6.73 9.86
CA ALA A 10 4.79 5.63 9.72
C ALA A 10 5.20 5.37 8.26
N VAL A 11 4.28 5.47 7.32
CA VAL A 11 4.57 5.39 5.88
C VAL A 11 5.51 6.51 5.46
N LEU A 12 5.24 7.75 5.89
CA LEU A 12 6.08 8.90 5.58
C LEU A 12 7.49 8.74 6.17
N ALA A 13 7.61 8.23 7.39
CA ALA A 13 8.91 7.94 8.00
C ALA A 13 9.71 6.89 7.22
N VAL A 14 9.05 5.90 6.62
CA VAL A 14 9.71 4.93 5.72
C VAL A 14 10.13 5.61 4.43
N ALA A 15 9.26 6.41 3.80
CA ALA A 15 9.60 7.15 2.58
C ALA A 15 10.84 8.04 2.79
N GLU A 16 10.85 8.82 3.87
CA GLU A 16 11.97 9.68 4.26
C GLU A 16 13.28 8.89 4.45
N ARG A 17 13.22 7.74 5.15
CA ARG A 17 14.39 6.86 5.36
C ARG A 17 15.05 6.43 4.05
N TYR A 18 14.26 6.19 3.01
CA TYR A 18 14.76 5.81 1.69
C TYR A 18 14.97 7.01 0.75
N GLY A 19 14.91 8.25 1.27
CA GLY A 19 15.09 9.47 0.50
C GLY A 19 14.01 9.69 -0.56
N ARG A 20 12.78 9.19 -0.33
CA ARG A 20 11.64 9.31 -1.22
C ARG A 20 10.76 10.48 -0.78
N GLN A 21 10.41 11.34 -1.74
CA GLN A 21 9.39 12.35 -1.52
C GLN A 21 8.01 11.68 -1.54
N ALA A 22 7.13 12.11 -0.65
CA ALA A 22 5.76 11.63 -0.56
C ALA A 22 4.80 12.83 -0.45
N SER A 23 3.67 12.75 -1.13
CA SER A 23 2.54 13.67 -0.95
C SER A 23 1.40 12.92 -0.28
N VAL A 24 0.66 13.62 0.59
CA VAL A 24 -0.49 13.06 1.30
C VAL A 24 -1.69 13.96 1.10
N GLU A 25 -2.82 13.34 0.81
CA GLU A 25 -4.14 13.95 0.80
C GLU A 25 -5.02 13.26 1.83
N HIS A 26 -5.59 14.02 2.76
CA HIS A 26 -6.50 13.51 3.77
C HIS A 26 -7.94 13.81 3.36
N VAL A 27 -8.78 12.78 3.28
CA VAL A 27 -10.20 12.90 2.97
C VAL A 27 -10.99 12.78 4.26
N ILE A 28 -11.22 13.93 4.89
CA ILE A 28 -11.89 14.04 6.19
C ILE A 28 -13.38 14.34 5.96
N GLY A 29 -14.25 13.43 6.39
CA GLY A 29 -15.69 13.69 6.55
C GLY A 29 -16.57 13.63 5.29
N ALA A 30 -16.02 13.42 4.09
CA ALA A 30 -16.78 13.23 2.86
C ALA A 30 -16.29 11.99 2.10
N ASP A 31 -17.08 10.93 2.22
CA ASP A 31 -16.94 9.60 1.62
C ASP A 31 -16.81 9.67 0.07
N GLN A 32 -15.63 9.38 -0.50
CA GLN A 32 -15.45 9.17 -1.94
C GLN A 32 -15.59 7.70 -2.34
N SER A 33 -15.52 6.75 -1.40
CA SER A 33 -15.41 5.32 -1.69
C SER A 33 -16.74 4.56 -1.56
N GLY A 34 -17.80 5.17 -1.03
CA GLY A 34 -19.15 4.60 -0.99
C GLY A 34 -19.28 3.39 -0.05
N ARG A 35 -18.34 3.19 0.89
CA ARG A 35 -18.33 2.06 1.83
C ARG A 35 -19.23 2.25 3.07
N ARG A 36 -20.03 3.32 3.14
CA ARG A 36 -21.01 3.55 4.22
C ARG A 36 -22.27 2.66 4.12
N LEU A 37 -22.16 1.39 4.51
CA LEU A 37 -23.36 0.58 4.80
C LEU A 37 -23.44 -0.01 6.22
N ALA A 38 -22.49 0.27 7.14
CA ALA A 38 -22.55 -0.37 8.46
C ALA A 38 -22.23 0.48 9.72
N ALA A 39 -21.69 1.71 9.61
CA ALA A 39 -21.32 2.48 10.81
C ALA A 39 -22.31 3.62 11.10
N GLY A 40 -23.05 3.48 12.21
CA GLY A 40 -24.03 4.45 12.69
C GLY A 40 -23.43 5.81 13.10
N ALA A 41 -24.30 6.82 13.17
CA ALA A 41 -24.03 8.26 13.28
C ALA A 41 -23.38 8.76 14.61
N PHE A 42 -22.47 8.01 15.21
CA PHE A 42 -21.71 8.43 16.39
C PHE A 42 -20.21 8.13 16.16
N SER A 43 -19.47 9.09 15.61
CA SER A 43 -18.02 8.96 15.40
C SER A 43 -17.31 8.92 16.76
N VAL A 44 -16.92 7.72 17.17
CA VAL A 44 -15.91 7.52 18.20
C VAL A 44 -14.58 7.99 17.59
N SER A 45 -13.96 9.02 18.18
CA SER A 45 -12.60 9.40 17.82
C SER A 45 -11.67 8.20 18.00
N ASP A 46 -10.66 8.06 17.14
CA ASP A 46 -9.60 7.06 17.33
C ASP A 46 -8.93 7.26 18.71
N PRO A 47 -8.25 6.24 19.28
CA PRO A 47 -7.62 6.33 20.60
C PRO A 47 -6.62 7.49 20.75
N ASP A 48 -6.12 8.03 19.64
CA ASP A 48 -5.23 9.19 19.57
C ASP A 48 -5.96 10.55 19.42
N GLY A 49 -7.29 10.54 19.40
CA GLY A 49 -8.15 11.71 19.25
C GLY A 49 -8.41 12.14 17.81
N SER A 50 -7.83 11.45 16.81
CA SER A 50 -8.10 11.74 15.39
C SER A 50 -9.50 11.27 14.98
N LEU A 51 -10.08 11.90 13.96
CA LEU A 51 -11.33 11.41 13.37
C LEU A 51 -11.00 10.26 12.41
N PRO A 52 -11.72 9.13 12.47
CA PRO A 52 -11.59 8.08 11.45
C PRO A 52 -11.82 8.68 10.06
N HIS A 53 -10.82 8.55 9.19
CA HIS A 53 -10.83 9.13 7.84
C HIS A 53 -9.99 8.29 6.87
N GLU A 54 -10.13 8.59 5.58
CA GLU A 54 -9.32 8.01 4.52
C GLU A 54 -8.14 8.93 4.19
N ALA A 55 -7.00 8.35 3.83
CA ALA A 55 -5.86 9.11 3.34
C ALA A 55 -5.27 8.47 2.10
N PHE A 56 -4.86 9.31 1.16
CA PHE A 56 -4.17 8.92 -0.06
C PHE A 56 -2.74 9.42 0.00
N ILE A 57 -1.78 8.50 -0.16
CA ILE A 57 -0.35 8.78 -0.15
C ILE A 57 0.20 8.41 -1.51
N GLU A 58 0.93 9.32 -2.13
CA GLU A 58 1.64 9.08 -3.37
C GLU A 58 3.14 9.27 -3.16
N ILE A 59 3.91 8.26 -3.56
CA ILE A 59 5.38 8.26 -3.53
C ILE A 59 5.85 8.04 -4.97
N PRO A 60 6.17 9.12 -5.71
CA PRO A 60 6.64 8.98 -7.08
C PRO A 60 8.03 8.31 -7.12
N GLY A 61 8.30 7.58 -8.20
CA GLY A 61 9.62 7.00 -8.39
C GLY A 61 9.63 5.75 -9.24
N ARG A 62 10.51 4.81 -8.87
CA ARG A 62 10.63 3.48 -9.46
C ARG A 62 10.79 2.48 -8.31
N PRO A 63 9.71 1.86 -7.84
CA PRO A 63 8.33 1.98 -8.34
C PRO A 63 7.70 3.31 -7.96
N THR A 64 6.67 3.72 -8.69
CA THR A 64 5.65 4.64 -8.16
C THR A 64 4.78 3.86 -7.19
N VAL A 65 4.53 4.42 -6.01
CA VAL A 65 3.69 3.79 -4.99
C VAL A 65 2.51 4.70 -4.71
N GLN A 66 1.31 4.13 -4.72
CA GLN A 66 0.11 4.78 -4.23
C GLN A 66 -0.47 3.96 -3.09
N ILE A 67 -0.89 4.61 -2.00
CA ILE A 67 -1.47 3.96 -0.83
C ILE A 67 -2.75 4.69 -0.49
N HIS A 68 -3.84 3.96 -0.46
CA HIS A 68 -5.13 4.45 0.01
C HIS A 68 -5.45 3.74 1.31
N THR A 69 -5.36 4.43 2.43
CA THR A 69 -5.72 3.91 3.75
C THR A 69 -7.17 4.25 4.06
N PHE A 70 -7.91 3.28 4.59
CA PHE A 70 -9.32 3.44 4.96
C PHE A 70 -9.49 3.54 6.48
N SER A 71 -10.62 4.09 6.89
CA SER A 71 -10.97 4.26 8.30
C SER A 71 -11.21 2.92 9.03
N GLU A 72 -11.54 1.88 8.27
CA GLU A 72 -11.86 0.53 8.69
C GLU A 72 -10.61 -0.30 9.06
N GLY A 73 -9.41 0.23 8.83
CA GLY A 73 -8.15 -0.41 9.20
C GLY A 73 -7.45 -1.16 8.07
N ASP A 74 -8.01 -1.19 6.86
CA ASP A 74 -7.38 -1.72 5.67
C ASP A 74 -6.76 -0.60 4.80
N ALA A 75 -5.94 -1.00 3.84
CA ALA A 75 -5.30 -0.16 2.86
C ALA A 75 -5.18 -0.88 1.51
N ASN A 76 -5.31 -0.12 0.43
CA ASN A 76 -4.92 -0.55 -0.90
C ASN A 76 -3.54 0.03 -1.23
N ILE A 77 -2.65 -0.81 -1.73
CA ILE A 77 -1.29 -0.42 -2.12
C ILE A 77 -1.09 -0.76 -3.59
N THR A 78 -0.82 0.24 -4.40
CA THR A 78 -0.48 0.06 -5.82
C THR A 78 1.01 0.30 -6.02
N LEU A 79 1.69 -0.70 -6.59
CA LEU A 79 3.08 -0.63 -7.03
C LEU A 79 3.12 -0.60 -8.55
N ASP A 80 3.45 0.56 -9.11
CA ASP A 80 3.32 0.85 -10.54
C ASP A 80 1.91 0.50 -11.08
N THR A 81 1.73 -0.71 -11.60
CA THR A 81 0.47 -1.21 -12.18
C THR A 81 -0.13 -2.40 -11.41
N VAL A 82 0.47 -2.80 -10.29
CA VAL A 82 0.07 -3.96 -9.50
C VAL A 82 -0.59 -3.49 -8.21
N GLU A 83 -1.88 -3.77 -8.05
CA GLU A 83 -2.67 -3.38 -6.89
C GLU A 83 -2.79 -4.53 -5.89
N PHE A 84 -2.51 -4.23 -4.61
CA PHE A 84 -2.74 -5.08 -3.46
C PHE A 84 -3.90 -4.50 -2.68
N THR A 85 -5.00 -5.25 -2.56
CA THR A 85 -6.20 -4.79 -1.86
C THR A 85 -6.34 -5.43 -0.49
N GLY A 86 -6.94 -4.71 0.46
CA GLY A 86 -7.21 -5.24 1.80
C GLY A 86 -5.97 -5.53 2.64
N VAL A 87 -4.86 -4.85 2.39
CA VAL A 87 -3.65 -4.93 3.22
C VAL A 87 -3.96 -4.25 4.55
N PRO A 88 -3.74 -4.88 5.72
CA PRO A 88 -3.93 -4.19 6.99
C PRO A 88 -3.03 -2.95 7.07
N ARG A 89 -3.59 -1.79 7.45
CA ARG A 89 -2.87 -0.50 7.38
C ARG A 89 -1.59 -0.50 8.21
N GLU A 90 -1.54 -1.27 9.30
CA GLU A 90 -0.36 -1.45 10.15
C GLU A 90 0.79 -2.17 9.45
N GLN A 91 0.51 -2.90 8.36
CA GLN A 91 1.51 -3.59 7.56
C GLN A 91 2.05 -2.74 6.41
N ALA A 92 1.39 -1.63 6.05
CA ALA A 92 1.82 -0.75 4.96
C ALA A 92 3.27 -0.24 5.14
N PRO A 93 3.73 0.19 6.33
CA PRO A 93 5.12 0.61 6.51
C PRO A 93 6.13 -0.53 6.26
N ALA A 94 5.83 -1.74 6.75
CA ALA A 94 6.68 -2.91 6.55
C ALA A 94 6.68 -3.39 5.09
N PHE A 95 5.55 -3.26 4.41
CA PHE A 95 5.41 -3.51 2.98
C PHE A 95 6.31 -2.56 2.17
N LEU A 96 6.27 -1.25 2.46
CA LEU A 96 7.13 -0.27 1.79
C LEU A 96 8.61 -0.50 2.06
N ASP A 97 8.96 -0.84 3.30
CA ASP A 97 10.34 -1.17 3.65
C ASP A 97 10.84 -2.41 2.87
N ALA A 98 9.97 -3.39 2.61
CA ALA A 98 10.31 -4.53 1.76
C ALA A 98 10.50 -4.14 0.29
N VAL A 99 9.66 -3.24 -0.24
CA VAL A 99 9.75 -2.77 -1.62
C VAL A 99 11.01 -1.92 -1.84
N PHE A 100 11.20 -0.86 -1.04
CA PHE A 100 12.34 0.04 -1.19
C PHE A 100 13.66 -0.59 -0.74
N GLY A 101 13.62 -1.53 0.20
CA GLY A 101 14.76 -2.35 0.61
C GLY A 101 15.16 -3.45 -0.40
N GLY A 102 14.48 -3.55 -1.55
CA GLY A 102 14.83 -4.50 -2.60
C GLY A 102 14.51 -5.97 -2.28
N ARG A 103 13.59 -6.22 -1.33
CA ARG A 103 13.17 -7.56 -0.94
C ARG A 103 12.04 -8.12 -1.81
N ALA A 104 11.34 -7.27 -2.56
CA ALA A 104 10.33 -7.69 -3.52
C ALA A 104 10.96 -8.32 -4.79
N TRP A 105 10.29 -9.30 -5.38
CA TRP A 105 10.72 -9.90 -6.66
C TRP A 105 9.54 -10.39 -7.48
N ILE A 106 9.73 -10.50 -8.80
CA ILE A 106 8.78 -11.16 -9.69
C ILE A 106 9.21 -12.61 -9.88
N ARG A 107 8.29 -13.53 -9.63
CA ARG A 107 8.41 -14.92 -10.02
C ARG A 107 7.75 -15.12 -11.38
N THR A 108 8.52 -15.61 -12.35
CA THR A 108 8.02 -15.94 -13.68
C THR A 108 7.81 -17.44 -13.84
N ARG A 109 6.83 -17.82 -14.65
CA ARG A 109 6.59 -19.21 -15.07
C ARG A 109 6.38 -19.20 -16.57
N LEU A 110 7.09 -20.09 -17.29
CA LEU A 110 7.02 -20.15 -18.75
C LEU A 110 5.80 -20.91 -19.27
N PHE A 111 5.29 -21.91 -18.52
CA PHE A 111 4.12 -22.68 -18.95
C PHE A 111 3.23 -23.20 -17.79
N PRO A 112 1.95 -22.79 -17.71
CA PRO A 112 1.37 -21.65 -18.43
C PRO A 112 2.12 -20.36 -18.08
N ALA A 113 2.16 -19.41 -19.03
CA ALA A 113 2.85 -18.14 -18.85
C ALA A 113 2.21 -17.35 -17.70
N SER A 114 2.96 -17.06 -16.65
CA SER A 114 2.50 -16.20 -15.56
C SER A 114 3.65 -15.43 -14.91
N GLN A 115 3.32 -14.28 -14.36
CA GLN A 115 4.22 -13.41 -13.62
C GLN A 115 3.51 -13.01 -12.34
N VAL A 116 4.17 -13.20 -11.20
CA VAL A 116 3.61 -12.89 -9.87
C VAL A 116 4.60 -12.03 -9.13
N LEU A 117 4.17 -10.84 -8.70
CA LEU A 117 4.94 -9.99 -7.82
C LEU A 117 4.82 -10.51 -6.39
N ILE A 118 5.96 -10.74 -5.73
CA ILE A 118 6.04 -11.27 -4.38
C ILE A 118 6.71 -10.23 -3.48
N VAL A 119 6.05 -9.88 -2.39
CA VAL A 119 6.53 -8.91 -1.39
C VAL A 119 6.58 -9.59 -0.01
N PRO A 120 7.77 -9.98 0.48
CA PRO A 120 7.91 -10.62 1.80
C PRO A 120 7.98 -9.56 2.92
N LEU A 121 7.11 -9.67 3.91
CA LEU A 121 7.17 -8.83 5.10
C LEU A 121 7.95 -9.55 6.21
N PRO A 122 8.53 -8.81 7.17
CA PRO A 122 9.01 -9.41 8.41
C PRO A 122 7.85 -10.10 9.14
N GLY A 123 8.09 -11.31 9.69
CA GLY A 123 7.06 -12.05 10.44
C GLY A 123 6.27 -13.08 9.62
N ASP A 124 6.86 -13.62 8.55
CA ASP A 124 6.32 -14.74 7.73
C ASP A 124 5.08 -14.41 6.88
N VAL A 125 4.69 -13.13 6.82
CA VAL A 125 3.64 -12.65 5.91
C VAL A 125 4.25 -12.39 4.53
N THR A 126 3.60 -12.88 3.47
CA THR A 126 4.03 -12.64 2.09
C THR A 126 2.83 -12.32 1.21
N TYR A 127 2.84 -11.14 0.58
CA TYR A 127 1.84 -10.75 -0.40
C TYR A 127 2.25 -11.21 -1.80
N LYS A 128 1.28 -11.65 -2.59
CA LYS A 128 1.48 -12.17 -3.94
C LYS A 128 0.34 -11.69 -4.83
N GLU A 129 0.67 -10.93 -5.87
CA GLU A 129 -0.33 -10.49 -6.85
C GLU A 129 0.13 -10.80 -8.28
N PRO A 130 -0.79 -11.22 -9.16
CA PRO A 130 -0.47 -11.47 -10.55
C PRO A 130 -0.15 -10.13 -11.25
N VAL A 131 0.93 -10.12 -12.01
CA VAL A 131 1.22 -8.99 -12.90
C VAL A 131 0.42 -9.18 -14.17
N LEU A 132 -0.66 -8.41 -14.32
CA LEU A 132 -1.55 -8.48 -15.47
C LEU A 132 -0.92 -7.75 -16.66
N GLY A 133 -0.78 -8.45 -17.79
CA GLY A 133 -0.20 -7.90 -19.01
C GLY A 133 1.28 -8.23 -19.19
N THR A 134 1.57 -9.37 -19.82
CA THR A 134 2.92 -9.85 -20.15
C THR A 134 3.70 -8.95 -21.13
N GLY A 135 3.05 -7.96 -21.76
CA GLY A 135 3.65 -7.14 -22.83
C GLY A 135 4.34 -5.85 -22.36
N ASN A 136 3.94 -5.28 -21.22
CA ASN A 136 4.37 -3.92 -20.81
C ASN A 136 4.74 -3.86 -19.32
N LEU A 137 5.66 -4.73 -18.89
CA LEU A 137 6.27 -4.57 -17.56
C LEU A 137 6.92 -3.19 -17.46
N THR A 138 6.67 -2.49 -16.36
CA THR A 138 7.36 -1.24 -16.07
C THR A 138 8.87 -1.48 -15.93
N PRO A 139 9.72 -0.44 -16.06
CA PRO A 139 11.16 -0.58 -15.86
C PRO A 139 11.52 -1.16 -14.49
N TRP A 140 10.77 -0.82 -13.43
CA TRP A 140 10.99 -1.38 -12.11
C TRP A 140 10.62 -2.86 -12.04
N LEU A 141 9.43 -3.24 -12.53
CA LEU A 141 8.99 -4.64 -12.57
C LEU A 141 10.01 -5.52 -13.31
N ASN A 142 10.51 -5.08 -14.47
CA ASN A 142 11.57 -5.79 -15.21
C ASN A 142 12.85 -5.96 -14.39
N SER A 143 13.23 -4.96 -13.59
CA SER A 143 14.49 -4.98 -12.82
C SER A 143 14.52 -5.98 -11.66
N ILE A 144 13.35 -6.45 -11.21
CA ILE A 144 13.20 -7.35 -10.06
C ILE A 144 12.75 -8.76 -10.45
N ILE A 145 12.80 -9.11 -11.74
CA ILE A 145 12.54 -10.47 -12.22
C ILE A 145 13.62 -11.42 -11.69
N ARG A 146 13.18 -12.58 -11.17
CA ARG A 146 14.03 -13.71 -10.79
C ARG A 146 13.64 -14.99 -11.52
#